data_AF-A0A832JE31-F1
#
_entry.id   AF-A0A832JE31-F1
#
_cell.length_a   1.000
_cell.length_b   1.000
_cell.length_c   1.000
_cell.angle_alpha   90.00
_cell.angle_beta   90.00
_cell.angle_gamma   90.00
#
_symmetry.space_group_name_H-M   'P 1'
#
loop_
_entity.id
_entity.type
_entity.pdbx_description
1 polymer ?
#
loop_
_entity_poly.entity_id
_entity_poly.type
_entity_poly.pdbx_seq_one_letter_code
_entity_poly.pdbx_strand_id
1 'polypeptide(L)' 'MRSWFPWAALGGSLILLSGCWLFGRQPTMQDMDILHAPDFPAGAQWFNTDRPLSLKALRGKFVLLDFWTYC' A
#
# COMPACT_ATOMS: atom_id res chain seq x y z
N MET A 1 -30.15 33.46 8.94
CA MET A 1 -30.33 34.79 9.58
C MET A 1 -29.19 34.97 10.56
N ARG A 2 -28.35 35.97 10.33
CA ARG A 2 -27.04 36.21 10.98
C ARG A 2 -27.22 36.72 12.41
N SER A 3 -26.76 35.99 13.42
CA SER A 3 -26.44 36.55 14.74
C SER A 3 -24.92 36.76 14.83
N TRP A 4 -24.54 38.03 14.90
CA TRP A 4 -23.20 38.55 15.04
C TRP A 4 -22.56 38.11 16.37
N PHE A 5 -21.34 37.58 16.33
CA PHE A 5 -20.50 37.32 17.51
C PHE A 5 -19.35 38.34 17.57
N PRO A 6 -19.20 39.13 18.66
CA PRO A 6 -18.23 40.21 18.76
C PRO A 6 -16.99 39.76 19.54
N TRP A 7 -15.91 39.39 18.84
CA TRP A 7 -14.60 39.22 19.50
C TRP A 7 -13.40 39.51 18.58
N ALA A 8 -13.60 40.24 17.48
CA ALA A 8 -12.50 40.69 16.64
C ALA A 8 -11.84 41.94 17.24
N ALA A 9 -11.06 41.77 18.30
CA ALA A 9 -10.04 42.75 18.68
C ALA A 9 -8.94 42.08 19.52
N LEU A 10 -7.71 42.26 19.03
CA LEU A 10 -6.42 42.13 19.71
C LEU A 10 -5.73 40.76 19.68
N GLY A 11 -4.66 40.70 18.89
CA GLY A 11 -3.42 40.09 19.34
C GLY A 11 -3.04 38.85 18.55
N GLY A 12 -1.97 38.97 17.75
CA GLY A 12 -1.49 37.93 16.87
C GLY A 12 -1.15 36.62 17.56
N SER A 13 -1.39 35.52 16.85
CA SER A 13 -0.42 34.45 16.73
C SER A 13 -0.78 33.62 15.51
N LEU A 14 0.02 33.82 14.47
CA LEU A 14 0.53 32.80 13.56
C LEU A 14 -0.20 31.43 13.57
N ILE A 15 -0.89 31.17 12.46
CA ILE A 15 -1.01 29.86 11.80
C ILE A 15 -1.29 28.65 12.72
N LEU A 16 -2.55 28.44 13.13
CA LEU A 16 -2.99 27.12 13.61
C LEU A 16 -4.41 26.76 13.15
N LEU A 17 -4.81 27.15 11.94
CA LEU A 17 -6.13 26.74 11.38
C LEU A 17 -6.10 26.39 9.89
N SER A 18 -4.99 25.86 9.36
CA SER A 18 -4.94 25.54 7.92
C SER A 18 -4.28 24.21 7.51
N GLY A 19 -4.05 23.27 8.44
CA GLY A 19 -3.19 22.11 8.14
C GLY A 19 -3.81 20.71 8.20
N CYS A 20 -4.80 20.44 9.06
CA CYS A 20 -5.09 19.05 9.46
C CYS A 20 -6.21 18.34 8.67
N TRP A 21 -6.95 19.05 7.81
CA TRP A 21 -8.07 18.47 7.04
C TRP A 21 -7.79 18.27 5.54
N LEU A 22 -6.54 18.46 5.10
CA LEU A 22 -6.10 18.08 3.75
C LEU A 22 -5.44 16.70 3.72
N PHE A 23 -5.30 16.06 4.88
CA PHE A 23 -4.72 14.73 5.00
C PHE A 23 -5.80 13.70 4.67
N GLY A 24 -5.78 13.22 3.42
CA GLY A 24 -6.52 12.03 3.04
C GLY A 24 -6.29 10.92 4.08
N ARG A 25 -7.36 10.18 4.35
CA ARG A 25 -7.36 8.98 5.20
C ARG A 25 -6.04 8.20 5.01
N GLN A 26 -5.27 8.04 6.07
CA GLN A 26 -4.15 7.11 6.06
C GLN A 26 -4.74 5.74 5.71
N PRO A 27 -4.30 5.05 4.64
CA PRO A 27 -4.80 3.71 4.36
C PRO A 27 -4.48 2.87 5.58
N THR A 28 -5.53 2.37 6.24
CA THR A 28 -5.33 1.46 7.36
C THR A 28 -4.86 0.13 6.79
N MET A 29 -4.31 -0.74 7.64
CA MET A 29 -3.96 -2.11 7.23
C MET A 29 -5.17 -2.86 6.62
N GLN A 30 -6.40 -2.38 6.86
CA GLN A 30 -7.64 -2.90 6.29
C GLN A 30 -7.96 -2.42 4.86
N ASP A 31 -7.25 -1.41 4.33
CA ASP A 31 -7.43 -0.91 2.95
C ASP A 31 -6.52 -1.63 1.93
N MET A 32 -5.69 -2.58 2.38
CA MET A 32 -4.88 -3.42 1.48
C MET A 32 -5.73 -4.57 0.97
N ASP A 33 -6.22 -4.42 -0.26
CA ASP A 33 -6.78 -5.53 -1.02
C ASP A 33 -5.80 -6.72 -1.02
N ILE A 34 -6.35 -7.93 -0.99
CA ILE A 34 -5.54 -9.15 -1.11
C ILE A 34 -4.90 -9.15 -2.50
N LEU A 35 -3.65 -8.71 -2.58
CA LEU A 35 -2.89 -8.74 -3.82
C LEU A 35 -2.39 -10.17 -4.06
N HIS A 36 -2.96 -10.82 -5.07
CA HIS A 36 -2.48 -12.12 -5.50
C HIS A 36 -1.11 -12.01 -6.17
N ALA A 37 -0.24 -12.98 -5.89
CA ALA A 37 1.04 -13.09 -6.58
C ALA A 37 0.80 -13.29 -8.09
N PRO A 38 1.56 -12.59 -8.96
CA PRO A 38 1.52 -12.82 -10.40
C PRO A 38 2.14 -14.18 -10.73
N ASP A 39 1.69 -14.80 -11.82
CA ASP A 39 2.27 -16.06 -12.28
C ASP A 39 3.68 -15.87 -12.85
N PHE A 40 4.41 -16.97 -12.99
CA PHE A 40 5.77 -16.94 -13.53
C PHE A 40 5.77 -16.59 -15.04
N PRO A 41 6.81 -15.92 -15.55
CA PRO A 41 6.91 -15.58 -16.97
C PRO A 41 6.90 -16.82 -17.88
N ALA A 42 6.21 -16.70 -19.01
CA ALA A 42 6.23 -17.74 -20.04
C ALA A 42 7.66 -17.93 -20.60
N GLY A 43 8.09 -19.18 -20.72
CA GLY A 43 9.41 -19.51 -21.29
C GLY A 43 10.60 -19.30 -20.35
N ALA A 44 10.37 -19.00 -19.06
CA ALA A 44 11.44 -18.98 -18.06
C ALA A 44 12.16 -20.34 -18.00
N GLN A 45 13.49 -20.30 -17.93
CA GLN A 45 14.29 -21.50 -17.71
C GLN A 45 14.25 -21.90 -16.24
N TRP A 46 14.00 -23.18 -15.99
CA TRP A 46 13.93 -23.74 -14.65
C TRP A 46 15.06 -24.73 -14.42
N PHE A 47 15.57 -24.74 -13.21
CA PHE A 47 16.55 -25.72 -12.73
C PHE A 47 15.92 -26.54 -11.60
N ASN A 48 16.44 -27.75 -11.37
CA ASN A 48 15.98 -28.69 -10.31
C ASN A 48 14.52 -29.16 -10.44
N THR A 49 13.94 -29.12 -11.64
CA THR A 49 12.61 -29.65 -11.90
C THR A 49 12.48 -30.11 -13.35
N ASP A 50 11.66 -31.13 -13.59
CA ASP A 50 11.46 -31.72 -14.92
C ASP A 50 10.50 -30.90 -15.79
N ARG A 51 9.80 -29.91 -15.22
CA ARG A 51 8.79 -29.11 -15.91
C ARG A 51 8.68 -27.69 -15.34
N PRO A 52 8.23 -26.70 -16.12
CA PRO A 52 7.98 -25.35 -15.62
C PRO A 52 6.97 -25.33 -14.46
N LEU A 53 7.21 -24.45 -13.49
CA LEU A 53 6.28 -24.20 -12.39
C LEU A 53 5.25 -23.15 -12.76
N SER A 54 4.07 -23.24 -12.14
CA SER A 54 3.01 -22.22 -12.17
C SER A 54 2.42 -22.07 -10.77
N LEU A 55 1.94 -20.88 -10.43
CA LEU A 55 1.30 -20.66 -9.13
C LEU A 55 0.06 -21.54 -8.93
N LYS A 56 -0.66 -21.87 -10.01
CA LYS A 56 -1.81 -22.79 -9.94
C LYS A 56 -1.40 -24.19 -9.44
N ALA A 57 -0.25 -24.69 -9.89
CA ALA A 57 0.25 -26.01 -9.48
C ALA A 57 0.78 -26.04 -8.03
N LEU A 58 1.06 -24.88 -7.44
CA LEU A 58 1.61 -24.73 -6.08
C LEU A 58 0.53 -24.40 -5.03
N ARG A 59 -0.75 -24.30 -5.41
CA ARG A 59 -1.85 -24.04 -4.47
C ARG A 59 -1.89 -25.09 -3.35
N GLY A 60 -2.17 -24.62 -2.13
CA GLY A 60 -2.19 -25.46 -0.93
C GLY A 60 -0.81 -25.68 -0.30
N LYS A 61 0.25 -25.06 -0.83
CA LYS A 61 1.58 -25.03 -0.24
C LYS A 61 1.94 -23.61 0.19
N PHE A 62 2.74 -23.48 1.25
CA PHE A 62 3.46 -22.24 1.51
C PHE A 62 4.62 -22.14 0.52
N VAL A 63 4.69 -21.02 -0.19
CA VAL A 63 5.69 -20.76 -1.23
C VAL A 63 6.52 -19.56 -0.79
N LEU A 64 7.83 -19.77 -0.67
CA LEU A 64 8.81 -18.71 -0.44
C LEU A 64 9.48 -18.37 -1.78
N LEU A 65 9.43 -17.10 -2.17
CA LEU A 65 10.16 -16.58 -3.32
C LEU A 65 11.38 -15.81 -2.82
N ASP A 66 12.56 -16.31 -3.17
CA ASP A 66 13.84 -15.72 -2.79
C ASP A 66 14.52 -15.14 -4.03
N PHE A 67 14.77 -13.83 -4.00
CA PHE A 67 15.39 -13.10 -5.11
C PHE A 67 16.88 -12.93 -4.82
N TRP A 68 17.72 -13.64 -5.55
CA TRP A 68 19.17 -13.67 -5.35
C TRP A 68 19.93 -13.70 -6.68
N THR A 69 21.23 -13.46 -6.61
CA THR A 69 22.17 -13.56 -7.73
C THR A 69 23.44 -14.28 -7.26
N TYR A 70 24.15 -14.92 -8.19
CA TYR A 70 25.40 -15.64 -7.91
C TYR A 70 26.63 -14.74 -7.76
N CYS A 71 26.52 -13.46 -8.12
CA CYS A 71 27.63 -12.50 -8.14
C CYS A 71 27.86 -11.82 -6.79
#